data_AF-Q92IE9-F1
#
_entry.id   AF-Q92IE9-F1
#
_cell.length_a   1.000
_cell.length_b   1.000
_cell.length_c   1.000
_cell.angle_alpha   90.00
_cell.angle_beta   90.00
_cell.angle_gamma   90.00
#
_symmetry.space_group_name_H-M   'P 1'
#
loop_
_entity.id
_entity.type
_entity.pdbx_description
1 polymer ?
#
loop_
_entity_poly.entity_id
_entity_poly.type
_entity_poly.pdbx_seq_one_letter_code
_entity_poly.pdbx_strand_id
1 'polypeptide(L)'
;MEKQQDNAIKSLKKAIELDPSKAYYHEEFFNKLHKINPEEALASIKRAIGLNPNKKSLYEDLIILLKKANYDEEAAKITKVI
;
A
#
# COMPACT_ATOMS: atom_id res chain seq x y z
N MET A 1 9.01 12.80 -16.12
CA MET A 1 8.21 12.47 -14.91
C MET A 1 8.62 11.12 -14.30
N GLU A 2 9.03 10.14 -15.10
CA GLU A 2 9.51 8.82 -14.65
C GLU A 2 10.71 8.88 -13.69
N LYS A 3 11.75 9.66 -14.02
CA LYS A 3 12.96 9.76 -13.19
C LYS A 3 12.72 10.24 -11.74
N GLN A 4 11.69 11.05 -11.51
CA GLN A 4 11.33 11.50 -10.16
C GLN A 4 10.54 10.44 -9.40
N GLN A 5 9.66 9.70 -10.09
CA GLN A 5 8.94 8.56 -9.50
C GLN A 5 9.91 7.46 -9.08
N ASP A 6 10.90 7.15 -9.92
CA ASP A 6 11.93 6.16 -9.61
C ASP A 6 12.77 6.56 -8.40
N ASN A 7 13.13 7.84 -8.28
CA ASN A 7 13.88 8.35 -7.13
C ASN A 7 13.06 8.30 -5.84
N ALA A 8 11.76 8.59 -5.90
CA ALA A 8 10.87 8.49 -4.75
C ALA A 8 10.72 7.04 -4.27
N ILE A 9 10.51 6.09 -5.20
CA ILE A 9 10.43 4.66 -4.90
C ILE A 9 11.73 4.17 -4.25
N LYS A 10 12.91 4.53 -4.80
CA LYS A 10 14.20 4.16 -4.22
C LYS A 10 14.40 4.72 -2.82
N SER A 11 14.00 5.96 -2.59
CA SER A 11 14.13 6.62 -1.29
C SER A 11 13.21 5.97 -0.25
N LEU A 12 11.98 5.62 -0.64
CA LEU A 12 11.03 4.91 0.21
C LEU A 12 11.50 3.49 0.52
N LYS A 13 12.05 2.75 -0.45
CA LYS A 13 12.67 1.43 -0.19
C LYS A 13 13.75 1.52 0.87
N LYS A 14 14.67 2.49 0.75
CA LYS A 14 15.72 2.71 1.75
C LYS A 14 15.15 3.10 3.12
N ALA A 15 14.08 3.90 3.16
CA ALA A 15 13.41 4.25 4.42
C ALA A 15 12.77 3.02 5.08
N ILE A 16 12.16 2.13 4.31
CA ILE A 16 11.60 0.85 4.77
C ILE A 16 12.70 -0.09 5.26
N GLU A 17 13.83 -0.16 4.57
CA GLU A 17 14.99 -0.96 5.00
C GLU A 17 15.57 -0.47 6.33
N LEU A 18 15.62 0.85 6.53
CA LEU A 18 16.12 1.47 7.76
C LEU A 18 15.13 1.34 8.93
N ASP A 19 13.83 1.47 8.67
CA ASP A 19 12.79 1.30 9.68
C ASP A 19 11.53 0.65 9.07
N PRO A 20 11.44 -0.69 9.10
CA PRO A 20 10.32 -1.41 8.53
C PRO A 20 9.07 -1.35 9.40
N SER A 21 9.14 -0.73 10.59
CA SER A 21 8.04 -0.65 11.55
C SER A 21 7.16 0.60 11.37
N LYS A 22 7.58 1.56 10.54
CA LYS A 22 6.76 2.75 10.29
C LYS A 22 5.70 2.47 9.22
N ALA A 23 4.44 2.39 9.64
CA ALA A 23 3.29 2.28 8.75
C ALA A 23 3.31 3.33 7.62
N TYR A 24 3.73 4.55 7.94
CA TYR A 24 3.81 5.67 7.00
C TYR A 24 4.69 5.37 5.76
N TYR A 25 5.84 4.72 5.93
CA TYR A 25 6.71 4.42 4.78
C TYR A 25 6.08 3.39 3.85
N HIS A 26 5.39 2.39 4.40
CA HIS A 26 4.66 1.39 3.62
C HIS A 26 3.46 1.98 2.89
N GLU A 27 2.74 2.92 3.52
CA GLU A 27 1.63 3.66 2.91
C GLU A 27 2.10 4.55 1.74
N GLU A 28 3.14 5.36 1.93
CA GLU A 28 3.71 6.19 0.86
C GLU A 28 4.25 5.33 -0.28
N PHE A 29 4.84 4.18 0.05
CA PHE A 29 5.34 3.26 -0.95
C PHE A 29 4.21 2.62 -1.77
N PHE A 30 3.11 2.22 -1.13
CA PHE A 30 1.86 1.86 -1.82
C PHE A 30 1.38 2.98 -2.74
N ASN A 31 1.33 4.23 -2.26
CA ASN A 31 0.84 5.36 -3.04
C ASN A 31 1.65 5.58 -4.33
N LYS A 32 2.96 5.32 -4.32
CA LYS A 32 3.79 5.37 -5.53
C LYS A 32 3.60 4.16 -6.44
N LEU A 33 3.34 2.99 -5.89
CA LEU A 33 3.33 1.73 -6.65
C LEU A 33 1.96 1.30 -7.16
N HIS A 34 0.85 1.69 -6.55
CA HIS A 34 -0.48 1.10 -6.82
C HIS A 34 -0.94 1.17 -8.29
N LYS A 35 -0.35 2.05 -9.12
CA LYS A 35 -0.60 2.14 -10.58
C LYS A 35 0.53 1.56 -11.45
N ILE A 36 1.69 1.29 -10.87
CA ILE A 36 2.92 0.88 -11.58
C ILE A 36 3.19 -0.61 -11.34
N ASN A 37 3.13 -1.03 -10.07
CA ASN A 37 3.36 -2.40 -9.63
C ASN A 37 2.32 -2.77 -8.55
N PRO A 38 1.13 -3.25 -8.94
CA PRO A 38 0.05 -3.55 -8.01
C PRO A 38 0.38 -4.68 -7.03
N GLU A 39 1.26 -5.62 -7.40
CA GLU A 39 1.69 -6.72 -6.52
C GLU A 39 2.52 -6.19 -5.33
N GLU A 40 3.53 -5.36 -5.60
CA GLU A 40 4.37 -4.76 -4.57
C GLU A 40 3.58 -3.71 -3.73
N ALA A 41 2.63 -3.02 -4.37
CA ALA A 41 1.69 -2.15 -3.66
C ALA A 41 0.81 -2.94 -2.68
N LEU A 42 0.30 -4.11 -3.07
CA LEU A 42 -0.52 -4.97 -2.22
C LEU A 42 0.26 -5.43 -0.97
N ALA A 43 1.51 -5.83 -1.13
CA ALA A 43 2.37 -6.18 -0.01
C ALA A 43 2.58 -5.00 0.95
N SER A 44 2.83 -3.81 0.39
CA SER A 44 3.07 -2.58 1.15
C SER A 44 1.84 -2.15 1.95
N ILE A 45 0.66 -2.09 1.34
CA ILE A 45 -0.56 -1.67 2.05
C ILE A 45 -0.96 -2.67 3.15
N LYS A 46 -0.79 -3.98 2.92
CA LYS A 46 -1.00 -5.01 3.95
C LYS A 46 -0.05 -4.81 5.13
N ARG A 47 1.22 -4.46 4.87
CA ARG A 47 2.18 -4.17 5.94
C ARG A 47 1.81 -2.90 6.69
N ALA A 48 1.38 -1.85 6.00
CA ALA A 48 0.90 -0.62 6.63
C ALA A 48 -0.29 -0.89 7.57
N ILE A 49 -1.27 -1.69 7.12
CA ILE A 49 -2.42 -2.12 7.93
C ILE A 49 -1.97 -2.91 9.16
N GLY A 50 -1.03 -3.87 9.00
CA GLY A 50 -0.52 -4.65 10.12
C GLY A 50 0.22 -3.80 11.18
N LEU A 51 0.78 -2.66 10.77
CA LEU A 51 1.48 -1.73 11.66
C LEU A 51 0.54 -0.66 12.27
N ASN A 52 -0.54 -0.31 11.57
CA ASN A 52 -1.55 0.63 12.03
C ASN A 52 -2.97 0.18 11.66
N PRO A 53 -3.53 -0.81 12.38
CA PRO A 53 -4.82 -1.40 12.06
C PRO A 53 -6.01 -0.46 12.33
N ASN A 54 -5.79 0.67 13.01
CA ASN A 54 -6.87 1.61 13.33
C ASN A 54 -7.05 2.68 12.23
N LYS A 55 -6.17 2.73 11.23
CA LYS A 55 -6.22 3.75 10.17
C LYS A 55 -7.12 3.29 9.02
N LYS A 56 -8.39 3.69 9.08
CA LYS A 56 -9.43 3.36 8.09
C LYS A 56 -9.03 3.60 6.63
N SER A 57 -8.32 4.70 6.35
CA SER A 57 -7.91 5.02 4.98
C SER A 57 -7.05 3.94 4.32
N LEU A 58 -6.26 3.19 5.09
CA LEU A 58 -5.45 2.09 4.55
C LEU A 58 -6.31 0.94 4.03
N TYR A 59 -7.45 0.69 4.67
CA TYR A 59 -8.39 -0.33 4.23
C TYR A 59 -9.18 0.13 3.01
N GLU A 60 -9.55 1.41 2.94
CA GLU A 60 -10.16 2.02 1.76
C GLU A 60 -9.24 1.91 0.54
N ASP A 61 -7.95 2.20 0.73
CA ASP A 61 -6.90 2.05 -0.29
C ASP A 61 -6.73 0.59 -0.74
N LEU A 62 -6.72 -0.36 0.20
CA LEU A 62 -6.68 -1.79 -0.11
C LEU A 62 -7.90 -2.25 -0.92
N ILE A 63 -9.11 -1.81 -0.53
CA ILE A 63 -10.35 -2.11 -1.25
C ILE A 63 -10.28 -1.59 -2.69
N ILE A 64 -9.81 -0.34 -2.88
CA ILE A 64 -9.65 0.25 -4.21
C ILE A 64 -8.65 -0.55 -5.06
N LEU A 65 -7.53 -0.98 -4.47
CA LEU A 65 -6.54 -1.79 -5.18
C LEU A 65 -7.12 -3.15 -5.59
N LEU A 66 -7.83 -3.84 -4.69
CA LEU A 66 -8.43 -5.15 -4.95
C LEU A 66 -9.49 -5.08 -6.06
N LYS A 67 -10.36 -4.08 -6.03
CA LYS A 67 -11.36 -3.85 -7.08
C LYS A 67 -10.73 -3.60 -8.44
N LYS A 68 -9.64 -2.83 -8.50
CA LYS A 68 -8.89 -2.59 -9.76
C LYS A 68 -8.26 -3.86 -10.32
N ALA A 69 -7.93 -4.80 -9.46
CA ALA A 69 -7.38 -6.10 -9.83
C ALA A 69 -8.47 -7.19 -9.99
N ASN A 70 -9.76 -6.81 -10.02
CA ASN A 70 -10.92 -7.70 -10.13
C ASN A 70 -11.04 -8.75 -9.00
N TYR A 71 -10.51 -8.44 -7.80
CA TYR A 71 -10.67 -9.23 -6.58
C TYR A 71 -11.85 -8.71 -5.74
N ASP A 72 -13.05 -8.77 -6.30
CA ASP A 72 -14.25 -8.20 -5.69
C ASP A 72 -14.68 -8.94 -4.41
N GLU A 73 -14.46 -10.26 -4.34
CA GLU A 73 -14.77 -11.05 -3.15
C GLU A 73 -13.91 -10.64 -1.95
N GLU A 74 -12.61 -10.49 -2.17
CA GLU A 74 -11.66 -10.01 -1.16
C GLU A 74 -12.01 -8.59 -0.72
N ALA A 75 -12.33 -7.70 -1.67
CA ALA A 75 -12.75 -6.34 -1.37
C ALA A 75 -14.02 -6.32 -0.50
N ALA A 76 -15.00 -7.17 -0.80
CA ALA A 76 -16.23 -7.30 -0.03
C ALA A 76 -15.98 -7.85 1.39
N LYS A 77 -15.05 -8.81 1.54
CA LYS A 77 -14.64 -9.33 2.85
C LYS A 77 -14.04 -8.22 3.72
N ILE A 78 -13.10 -7.44 3.19
CA ILE A 78 -12.48 -6.33 3.93
C ILE A 78 -13.53 -5.27 4.32
N THR A 79 -14.44 -4.93 3.40
CA THR A 79 -15.50 -3.93 3.65
C THR A 79 -16.41 -4.31 4.83
N LYS A 80 -16.61 -5.60 5.09
CA LYS A 80 -17.45 -6.09 6.21
C LYS A 80 -16.76 -6.08 7.57
N VAL A 81 -15.43 -5.94 7.58
CA VAL A 81 -14.60 -6.09 8.80
C VAL A 81 -14.17 -4.73 9.36
N ILE A 82 -14.28 -3.66 8.56
CA ILE A 82 -13.92 -2.28 8.93
C ILE A 82 -15.14 -1.45 9.32
#